data_AF-A0A078J3C0-F1
#
_entry.id   AF-A0A078J3C0-F1
#
_cell.length_a   1.000
_cell.length_b   1.000
_cell.length_c   1.000
_cell.angle_alpha   90.00
_cell.angle_beta   90.00
_cell.angle_gamma   90.00
#
_symmetry.space_group_name_H-M   'P 1'
#
loop_
_entity.id
_entity.type
_entity.pdbx_description
1 polymer ?
#
loop_
_entity_poly.entity_id
_entity_poly.type
_entity_poly.pdbx_seq_one_letter_code
_entity_poly.pdbx_strand_id
1 'polypeptide(L)'
;MFECGTQVFIPLGAKGIILKEETTEGEGEVVVVEWFDMPDGRMFYACCIGPGTDELSYKFNLYPASGKRLSSESKLERVREVSNELPGGSVMFVPSSTCPAYMFFITIKRGDLLGS
;
A
#
# COMPACT_ATOMS: atom_id res chain seq x y z
N MET A 1 7.57 -8.43 -5.51
CA MET A 1 8.13 -8.97 -4.26
C MET A 1 8.36 -7.80 -3.32
N PHE A 2 8.38 -8.02 -2.01
CA PHE A 2 8.81 -7.03 -1.03
C PHE A 2 9.60 -7.70 0.09
N GLU A 3 10.50 -6.94 0.72
CA GLU A 3 11.15 -7.31 1.97
C GLU A 3 10.63 -6.36 3.06
N CYS A 4 10.37 -6.90 4.25
CA CYS A 4 9.88 -6.08 5.37
C CYS A 4 10.84 -4.93 5.70
N GLY A 5 10.30 -3.72 5.85
CA GLY A 5 11.06 -2.50 6.11
C GLY A 5 11.61 -1.81 4.86
N THR A 6 11.60 -2.47 3.70
CA THR A 6 12.13 -1.93 2.45
C THR A 6 11.04 -1.20 1.65
N GLN A 7 11.44 -0.12 0.99
CA GLN A 7 10.55 0.69 0.15
C GLN A 7 10.42 0.07 -1.24
N VAL A 8 9.18 -0.15 -1.69
CA VAL A 8 8.85 -0.75 -2.99
C VAL A 8 8.15 0.28 -3.87
N PHE A 9 8.62 0.43 -5.10
CA PHE A 9 8.00 1.31 -6.10
C PHE A 9 6.72 0.70 -6.67
N ILE A 10 5.67 1.52 -6.79
CA ILE A 10 4.37 1.11 -7.33
C ILE A 10 4.17 1.73 -8.72
N PRO A 11 4.23 0.92 -9.80
CA PRO A 11 3.95 1.42 -11.14
C PRO A 11 2.44 1.62 -11.33
N LEU A 12 2.00 2.88 -11.44
CA LEU A 12 0.59 3.26 -11.50
C LEU A 12 -0.08 3.06 -12.87
N GLY A 13 0.35 2.04 -13.61
CA GLY A 13 -0.17 1.71 -14.94
C GLY A 13 -1.27 0.64 -14.96
N ALA A 14 -1.54 -0.01 -13.83
CA ALA A 14 -2.55 -1.07 -13.69
C ALA A 14 -3.71 -0.62 -12.76
N LYS A 15 -4.59 -1.55 -12.36
CA LYS A 15 -5.63 -1.32 -11.33
C LYS A 15 -5.15 -1.62 -9.90
N GLY A 16 -4.01 -2.29 -9.79
CA GLY A 16 -3.41 -2.72 -8.54
C GLY A 16 -2.19 -3.58 -8.80
N ILE A 17 -1.47 -3.93 -7.74
CA ILE A 17 -0.35 -4.88 -7.79
C ILE A 17 -0.42 -5.86 -6.63
N ILE A 18 0.17 -7.04 -6.85
CA ILE A 18 0.34 -8.07 -5.83
C ILE A 18 1.81 -8.13 -5.44
N LEU A 19 2.09 -7.96 -4.16
CA LEU A 19 3.41 -8.03 -3.56
C LEU A 19 3.46 -9.28 -2.67
N LYS A 20 4.36 -10.21 -3.00
CA LYS A 20 4.68 -11.36 -2.14
C LYS A 20 5.92 -11.04 -1.31
N GLU A 21 5.88 -11.36 -0.03
CA GLU A 21 7.02 -11.21 0.89
C GLU A 21 8.13 -12.18 0.47
N GLU A 22 9.35 -11.67 0.43
CA GLU A 22 10.55 -12.46 0.23
C GLU A 22 11.07 -12.88 1.61
N THR A 23 10.98 -14.18 1.92
CA THR A 23 11.43 -14.74 3.19
C THR A 23 12.29 -15.98 2.96
N THR A 24 13.17 -16.28 3.92
CA THR A 24 13.98 -17.50 3.94
C THR A 24 13.28 -18.67 4.62
N GLU A 25 12.12 -18.45 5.26
CA GLU A 25 11.48 -19.39 6.19
C GLU A 25 10.18 -20.04 5.65
N GLY A 26 9.77 -19.77 4.42
CA GLY A 26 8.60 -20.44 3.80
C GLY A 26 7.78 -19.55 2.88
N GLU A 27 6.46 -19.80 2.82
CA GLU A 27 5.52 -18.91 2.13
C GLU A 27 5.33 -17.63 2.96
N GLY A 28 5.90 -16.52 2.48
CA GLY A 28 5.74 -15.21 3.09
C GLY A 28 4.34 -14.60 2.86
N GLU A 29 4.10 -13.44 3.46
CA GLU A 29 2.82 -12.75 3.37
C GLU A 29 2.52 -12.22 1.96
N VAL A 30 1.24 -12.22 1.58
CA VAL A 30 0.78 -11.64 0.31
C VAL A 30 0.06 -10.34 0.60
N VAL A 31 0.58 -9.25 0.07
CA VAL A 31 -0.02 -7.91 0.18
C VAL A 31 -0.50 -7.46 -1.19
N VAL A 32 -1.73 -6.96 -1.25
CA VAL A 32 -2.29 -6.37 -2.46
C VAL A 32 -2.43 -4.88 -2.25
N VAL A 33 -1.98 -4.11 -3.24
CA VAL A 33 -2.08 -2.66 -3.28
C VAL A 33 -3.01 -2.30 -4.43
N GLU A 34 -4.13 -1.67 -4.12
CA GLU A 34 -5.14 -1.28 -5.11
C GLU A 34 -5.32 0.22 -5.14
N TRP A 35 -5.82 0.71 -6.26
CA TRP A 35 -6.26 2.09 -6.35
C TRP A 35 -7.49 2.26 -7.23
N PHE A 36 -8.32 3.20 -6.82
CA PHE A 36 -9.59 3.52 -7.45
C PHE A 36 -9.52 4.94 -7.98
N ASP A 37 -9.79 5.11 -9.28
CA ASP A 37 -9.97 6.42 -9.86
C ASP A 37 -11.30 7.01 -9.38
N MET A 38 -11.23 8.19 -8.78
CA MET A 38 -12.35 8.95 -8.25
C MET A 38 -12.48 10.26 -9.05
N PRO A 39 -13.65 10.92 -9.07
CA PRO A 39 -13.81 12.19 -9.79
C PRO A 39 -12.74 13.25 -9.44
N ASP A 40 -12.34 13.32 -8.17
CA ASP A 40 -11.44 14.36 -7.66
C ASP A 40 -10.00 13.89 -7.42
N GLY A 41 -9.66 12.65 -7.79
CA GLY A 41 -8.34 12.09 -7.49
C GLY A 41 -8.31 10.57 -7.52
N ARG A 42 -7.39 10.00 -6.74
CA ARG A 42 -7.20 8.56 -6.66
C ARG A 42 -7.13 8.12 -5.21
N MET A 43 -7.83 7.04 -4.89
CA MET A 43 -7.81 6.44 -3.57
C MET A 43 -6.92 5.21 -3.58
N PHE A 44 -5.97 5.11 -2.66
CA PHE A 44 -5.03 4.02 -2.51
C PHE A 44 -5.29 3.23 -1.24
N TYR A 45 -5.18 1.91 -1.34
CA TYR A 45 -5.41 0.97 -0.25
C TYR A 45 -4.43 -0.20 -0.34
N ALA A 46 -4.12 -0.79 0.82
CA ALA A 46 -3.36 -2.02 0.89
C ALA A 46 -3.98 -2.97 1.91
N CYS A 47 -4.00 -4.27 1.58
CA CYS A 47 -4.44 -5.34 2.47
C CYS A 47 -3.52 -6.56 2.35
N CYS A 48 -3.52 -7.40 3.37
CA CYS A 48 -2.92 -8.74 3.28
C CYS A 48 -3.99 -9.80 3.01
N ILE A 49 -3.62 -10.82 2.25
CA ILE A 49 -4.49 -11.95 1.89
C ILE A 49 -3.91 -13.24 2.44
N GLY A 50 -4.78 -14.08 2.96
CA GLY A 50 -4.45 -15.46 3.33
C GLY A 50 -4.49 -15.71 4.84
N PRO A 51 -4.15 -16.95 5.25
CA PRO A 51 -4.37 -17.44 6.61
C PRO A 51 -3.33 -16.97 7.63
N GLY A 52 -2.37 -16.13 7.22
CA GLY A 52 -1.33 -15.62 8.11
C GLY A 52 -1.90 -14.95 9.36
N THR A 53 -1.10 -14.94 10.43
CA THR A 53 -1.49 -14.33 11.71
C THR A 53 -0.64 -13.13 12.06
N ASP A 54 0.35 -12.82 11.23
CA ASP A 54 1.24 -11.71 11.46
C ASP A 54 0.48 -10.39 11.36
N GLU A 55 0.70 -9.53 12.35
CA GLU A 55 0.30 -8.13 12.27
C GLU A 55 1.31 -7.38 11.41
N LEU A 56 0.81 -6.80 10.32
CA LEU A 56 1.61 -5.97 9.43
C LEU A 56 1.08 -4.53 9.44
N SER A 57 1.98 -3.59 9.20
CA SER A 57 1.67 -2.20 8.91
C SER A 57 2.24 -1.80 7.56
N TYR A 58 1.70 -0.73 6.99
CA TYR A 58 2.21 -0.16 5.76
C TYR A 58 2.34 1.35 5.86
N LYS A 59 3.30 1.89 5.10
CA LYS A 59 3.48 3.32 4.86
C LYS A 59 3.46 3.60 3.37
N PHE A 60 2.50 4.38 2.91
CA PHE A 60 2.55 4.98 1.59
C PHE A 60 3.39 6.24 1.63
N ASN A 61 4.28 6.37 0.63
CA ASN A 61 5.03 7.59 0.38
C ASN A 61 4.82 8.04 -1.05
N LEU A 62 4.37 9.27 -1.20
CA LEU A 62 4.17 9.96 -2.47
C LEU A 62 5.21 11.08 -2.59
N TYR A 63 5.98 11.04 -3.67
CA TYR A 63 6.97 12.06 -4.00
C TYR A 63 6.48 12.80 -5.25
N PRO A 64 5.69 13.87 -5.10
CA PRO A 64 5.29 14.71 -6.21
C PRO A 64 6.46 15.58 -6.68
N ALA A 65 6.44 15.98 -7.96
CA ALA A 65 7.40 16.93 -8.52
C ALA A 65 7.43 18.28 -7.79
N SER A 66 6.35 18.64 -7.08
CA SER A 66 6.28 19.84 -6.24
C SER A 66 7.20 19.81 -5.01
N GLY A 67 7.84 18.67 -4.71
CA GLY A 67 8.86 18.52 -3.68
C GLY A 67 8.32 18.24 -2.27
N LYS A 68 7.02 18.46 -2.00
CA LYS A 68 6.44 18.14 -0.69
C LYS A 68 5.98 16.68 -0.64
N ARG A 69 6.70 15.84 0.10
CA ARG A 69 6.34 14.45 0.36
C ARG A 69 4.98 14.37 1.07
N LEU A 70 4.07 13.53 0.55
CA LEU A 70 2.88 13.10 1.26
C LEU A 70 3.08 11.67 1.75
N SER A 71 2.66 11.37 2.97
CA SER A 71 2.75 10.03 3.53
C SER A 71 1.52 9.70 4.36
N SER A 72 1.09 8.46 4.29
CA SER A 72 0.05 7.89 5.15
C SER A 72 0.52 6.54 5.65
N GLU A 73 0.18 6.22 6.90
CA GLU A 73 0.60 5.00 7.56
C GLU A 73 -0.60 4.37 8.26
N SER A 74 -0.76 3.05 8.14
CA SER A 74 -1.81 2.32 8.83
C SER A 74 -1.45 0.85 9.00
N LYS A 75 -2.25 0.13 9.80
CA LYS A 75 -2.21 -1.33 9.86
C LYS A 75 -2.75 -1.91 8.56
N LEU A 76 -2.14 -3.01 8.09
CA LEU A 76 -2.71 -3.80 7.00
C LEU A 76 -3.88 -4.60 7.53
N GLU A 77 -5.04 -4.42 6.91
CA GLU A 77 -6.18 -5.27 7.16
C GLU A 77 -5.98 -6.62 6.48
N ARG A 78 -6.38 -7.68 7.17
CA ARG A 78 -6.35 -9.04 6.63
C ARG A 78 -7.71 -9.40 6.06
N VAL A 79 -7.73 -9.73 4.77
CA VAL A 79 -8.96 -10.09 4.05
C VAL A 79 -8.88 -11.52 3.54
N ARG A 80 -10.05 -12.15 3.38
CA ARG A 80 -10.14 -13.51 2.79
C ARG A 80 -10.00 -13.48 1.28
N GLU A 81 -10.57 -12.47 0.65
CA GLU A 81 -10.55 -12.25 -0.79
C GLU A 81 -10.53 -10.75 -1.08
N VAL A 82 -9.98 -10.37 -2.24
CA VAL A 82 -10.00 -9.00 -2.73
C VAL A 82 -11.26 -8.80 -3.56
N SER A 83 -11.99 -7.73 -3.29
CA SER A 83 -13.19 -7.35 -4.03
C SER A 83 -12.96 -6.04 -4.78
N ASN A 84 -13.80 -5.76 -5.77
CA ASN A 84 -13.79 -4.45 -6.47
C ASN A 84 -14.57 -3.37 -5.69
N GLU A 85 -15.02 -3.65 -4.46
CA GLU A 85 -15.73 -2.68 -3.64
C GLU A 85 -14.75 -1.71 -3.01
N LEU A 86 -15.25 -0.54 -2.62
CA LEU A 86 -14.42 0.43 -1.91
C LEU A 86 -14.00 -0.19 -0.57
N PRO A 87 -12.71 -0.10 -0.21
CA PRO A 87 -12.22 -0.59 1.07
C PRO A 87 -12.92 0.13 2.22
N GLY A 88 -13.37 -0.65 3.22
CA GLY A 88 -13.87 -0.10 4.49
C GLY A 88 -12.76 0.37 5.43
N GLY A 89 -11.50 0.07 5.10
CA GLY A 89 -10.33 0.34 5.92
C GLY A 89 -9.66 1.68 5.69
N SER A 90 -8.42 1.77 6.18
CA SER A 90 -7.59 2.96 6.02
C SER A 90 -7.18 3.18 4.56
N VAL A 91 -7.41 4.38 4.04
CA VAL A 91 -7.08 4.75 2.67
C VAL A 91 -6.22 6.01 2.62
N MET A 92 -5.43 6.13 1.55
CA MET A 92 -4.77 7.38 1.19
C MET A 92 -5.45 7.98 -0.05
N PHE A 93 -6.06 9.16 0.09
CA PHE A 93 -6.59 9.89 -1.05
C PHE A 93 -5.55 10.89 -1.58
N VAL A 94 -5.28 10.83 -2.88
CA VAL A 94 -4.39 11.75 -3.59
C VAL A 94 -5.22 12.57 -4.57
N PRO A 95 -5.38 13.88 -4.34
CA PRO A 95 -6.13 14.75 -5.25
C PRO A 95 -5.52 14.79 -6.66
N SER A 96 -6.36 14.90 -7.69
CA SER A 96 -5.93 15.02 -9.10
C SER A 96 -5.05 16.26 -9.34
N SER A 97 -5.22 17.31 -8.53
CA SER A 97 -4.38 18.52 -8.52
C SER A 97 -2.94 18.27 -8.09
N THR A 98 -2.62 17.10 -7.53
CA THR A 98 -1.28 16.75 -7.04
C THR A 98 -0.30 16.38 -8.19
N CYS A 99 -0.71 16.61 -9.46
CA CYS A 99 0.05 16.47 -10.70
C CYS A 99 0.39 15.01 -11.05
N PRO A 100 0.33 14.55 -12.31
CA PRO A 100 0.48 13.12 -12.63
C PRO A 100 1.94 12.58 -12.56
N ALA A 101 2.93 13.43 -12.28
CA ALA A 101 4.34 13.05 -12.20
C ALA A 101 4.79 12.85 -10.74
N TYR A 102 4.19 11.88 -10.05
CA TYR A 102 4.64 11.45 -8.73
C TYR A 102 5.18 10.04 -8.75
N MET A 103 6.20 9.81 -7.92
CA MET A 103 6.65 8.45 -7.61
C MET A 103 5.90 7.96 -6.38
N PHE A 104 5.23 6.83 -6.50
CA PHE A 104 4.47 6.21 -5.41
C PHE A 104 5.21 4.98 -4.89
N PHE A 105 5.29 4.89 -3.57
CA PHE A 105 5.97 3.80 -2.90
C PHE A 105 5.17 3.30 -1.72
N ILE A 106 5.35 2.02 -1.40
CA ILE A 106 4.88 1.41 -0.17
C ILE A 106 6.07 0.85 0.61
N THR A 107 6.02 0.93 1.92
CA THR A 107 6.88 0.16 2.83
C THR A 107 5.98 -0.69 3.70
N ILE A 108 6.23 -1.98 3.80
CA ILE A 108 5.47 -2.91 4.64
C ILE A 108 6.37 -3.34 5.80
N LYS A 109 5.84 -3.40 7.03
CA LYS A 109 6.60 -3.79 8.23
C LYS A 109 5.81 -4.81 9.04
N ARG A 110 6.52 -5.67 9.75
CA ARG A 110 5.97 -6.54 10.81
C ARG A 110 5.83 -5.74 12.11
N GLY A 111 4.70 -5.91 12.79
CA GLY A 111 4.39 -5.27 14.07
C GLY A 111 3.74 -3.88 13.96
N ASP A 112 3.52 -3.28 15.13
CA ASP A 112 2.84 -1.99 15.29
C ASP A 112 3.57 -0.85 14.56
N LEU A 113 2.78 0.17 14.21
CA LEU A 113 3.24 1.47 13.75
C LEU A 113 4.25 2.01 14.77
N LEU A 114 5.55 1.86 14.49
CA LEU A 114 6.57 2.45 15.34
C LEU A 114 6.34 3.96 15.34
N GLY A 115 5.94 4.45 16.51
CA GLY A 115 5.73 5.86 16.78
C GLY A 115 6.88 6.71 16.24
N SER A 116 6.46 7.85 15.71
CA SER A 116 7.21 9.10 15.55
C SER A 116 8.47 9.22 16.41
#